data_AF-A0AAJ1QHS9-F1
#
_entry.id   AF-A0AAJ1QHS9-F1
#
_cell.length_a   1.000
_cell.length_b   1.000
_cell.length_c   1.000
_cell.angle_alpha   90.00
_cell.angle_beta   90.00
_cell.angle_gamma   90.00
#
_symmetry.space_group_name_H-M   'P 1'
#
loop_
_entity.id
_entity.type
_entity.pdbx_description
1 polymer ?
#
loop_
_entity_poly.entity_id
_entity_poly.type
_entity_poly.pdbx_seq_one_letter_code
_entity_poly.pdbx_strand_id
1 'polypeptide(L)'
;MNFKCIHIGSLIRRRVIECRIEMLRICNFMKCTEQQVEKMYEMDSLDTEVLLKWSKLLEYDFFRLYSQHLILYAPVESRTYVYSNKNRNSSLPRFRKNIYTKEMIDYILNKVNTGELNKSEIIERYNIPKTTLYKWISKYKNTSTN
;
A
#
# COMPACT_ATOMS: atom_id res chain seq x y z
N MET A 1 -2.07 -7.94 -4.63
CA MET A 1 -0.69 -7.78 -4.15
C MET A 1 -0.64 -8.11 -2.66
N ASN A 2 0.41 -8.78 -2.18
CA ASN A 2 0.54 -9.07 -0.76
C ASN A 2 1.09 -7.84 -0.03
N PHE A 3 0.29 -7.21 0.83
CA PHE A 3 0.72 -6.06 1.63
C PHE A 3 1.43 -6.46 2.92
N LYS A 4 1.48 -7.75 3.27
CA LYS A 4 2.14 -8.27 4.48
C LYS A 4 3.66 -8.26 4.34
N CYS A 5 4.16 -8.63 3.16
CA CYS A 5 5.57 -8.65 2.82
C CYS A 5 5.79 -7.72 1.62
N ILE A 6 6.30 -6.51 1.87
CA ILE A 6 6.56 -5.52 0.82
C ILE A 6 8.02 -5.63 0.43
N HIS A 7 8.30 -6.05 -0.81
CA HIS A 7 9.63 -5.98 -1.39
C HIS A 7 9.73 -4.72 -2.27
N ILE A 8 10.22 -3.62 -1.70
CA ILE A 8 10.10 -2.30 -2.33
C ILE A 8 10.89 -2.16 -3.62
N GLY A 9 12.09 -2.74 -3.70
CA GLY A 9 12.94 -2.68 -4.88
C GLY A 9 12.25 -3.23 -6.12
N SER A 10 11.63 -4.41 -6.02
CA SER A 10 10.90 -5.05 -7.11
C SER A 10 9.76 -4.17 -7.67
N LEU A 11 9.09 -3.41 -6.79
CA LEU A 11 7.98 -2.54 -7.14
C LEU A 11 8.45 -1.27 -7.83
N ILE A 12 9.57 -0.71 -7.37
CA ILE A 12 10.23 0.41 -8.02
C ILE A 12 10.66 -0.02 -9.42
N ARG A 13 11.32 -1.18 -9.58
CA ARG A 13 11.74 -1.71 -10.88
C ARG A 13 10.55 -1.85 -11.83
N ARG A 14 9.45 -2.44 -11.35
CA ARG A 14 8.22 -2.56 -12.14
C ARG A 14 7.70 -1.20 -12.59
N ARG A 15 7.66 -0.21 -11.69
CA ARG A 15 7.19 1.14 -12.01
C ARG A 15 8.11 1.87 -12.99
N VAL A 16 9.42 1.69 -12.90
CA VAL A 16 10.40 2.21 -13.87
C VAL A 16 10.12 1.67 -15.27
N ILE A 17 9.86 0.36 -15.39
CA ILE A 17 9.53 -0.30 -16.67
C ILE A 17 8.21 0.24 -17.23
N GLU A 18 7.17 0.39 -16.40
CA GLU A 18 5.88 0.97 -16.79
C GLU A 18 6.01 2.40 -17.31
N CYS A 19 6.80 3.23 -16.62
CA CYS A 19 7.05 4.62 -17.00
C CYS A 19 8.07 4.76 -18.14
N ARG A 20 8.75 3.67 -18.54
CA ARG A 20 9.81 3.65 -19.56
C ARG A 20 10.90 4.70 -19.31
N ILE A 21 11.32 4.85 -18.04
CA ILE A 21 12.37 5.80 -17.68
C ILE A 21 13.73 5.18 -17.98
N GLU A 22 14.56 5.91 -18.71
CA GLU A 22 15.92 5.48 -19.04
C GLU A 22 16.84 5.47 -17.81
N MET A 23 17.72 4.46 -17.73
CA MET A 23 18.67 4.30 -16.64
C MET A 23 19.53 5.55 -16.41
N LEU A 24 19.98 6.22 -17.48
CA LEU A 24 20.77 7.44 -17.38
C LEU A 24 20.03 8.56 -16.63
N ARG A 25 18.72 8.73 -16.90
CA ARG A 25 17.88 9.70 -16.19
C ARG A 25 17.74 9.35 -14.72
N ILE A 26 17.61 8.07 -14.40
CA ILE A 26 17.54 7.58 -13.01
C ILE A 26 18.85 7.90 -12.29
N CYS A 27 19.99 7.48 -12.83
CA CYS A 27 21.31 7.72 -12.26
C CYS A 27 21.56 9.22 -12.01
N ASN A 28 21.20 10.08 -12.98
CA ASN A 28 21.33 11.53 -12.85
C ASN A 28 20.46 12.12 -11.73
N PHE A 29 19.20 11.68 -11.62
CA PHE A 29 18.28 12.18 -10.60
C PHE A 29 18.65 11.67 -9.20
N MET A 30 19.00 10.38 -9.10
CA MET A 30 19.33 9.70 -7.85
C MET A 30 20.74 10.01 -7.37
N LYS A 31 21.62 10.50 -8.26
CA LYS A 31 23.05 10.74 -8.04
C LYS A 31 23.78 9.45 -7.64
N CYS A 32 23.52 8.38 -8.39
CA CYS A 32 24.09 7.05 -8.16
C CYS A 32 24.47 6.37 -9.48
N THR A 33 25.18 5.24 -9.39
CA THR A 33 25.55 4.43 -10.55
C THR A 33 24.45 3.44 -10.91
N GLU A 34 24.47 2.94 -12.14
CA GLU A 34 23.56 1.89 -12.61
C GLU A 34 23.60 0.64 -11.71
N GLN A 35 24.79 0.23 -11.28
CA GLN A 35 24.97 -0.89 -10.36
C GLN A 35 24.26 -0.64 -9.01
N GLN A 36 24.29 0.59 -8.51
CA GLN A 36 23.57 0.95 -7.29
C GLN A 36 22.06 0.94 -7.49
N VAL A 37 21.57 1.35 -8.67
CA VAL A 37 20.14 1.25 -9.02
C VAL A 37 19.69 -0.20 -9.08
N GLU A 38 20.43 -1.08 -9.77
CA GLU A 38 20.11 -2.50 -9.85
C GLU A 38 20.10 -3.13 -8.46
N LYS A 39 21.07 -2.80 -7.60
CA LYS A 39 21.06 -3.24 -6.20
C LYS A 39 19.82 -2.77 -5.45
N MET A 40 19.35 -1.53 -5.65
CA MET A 40 18.11 -1.04 -5.02
C MET A 40 16.89 -1.86 -5.45
N TYR A 41 16.86 -2.40 -6.67
CA TYR A 41 15.75 -3.23 -7.14
C TYR A 41 15.67 -4.58 -6.45
N GLU A 42 16.77 -5.09 -5.92
CA GLU A 42 16.86 -6.35 -5.17
C GLU A 42 16.58 -6.18 -3.68
N MET A 43 16.46 -4.95 -3.18
CA MET A 43 16.26 -4.69 -1.75
C MET A 43 14.79 -4.79 -1.34
N ASP A 44 14.54 -5.48 -0.22
CA ASP A 44 13.22 -5.55 0.42
C ASP A 44 12.76 -4.19 0.95
N SER A 45 13.69 -3.39 1.46
CA SER A 45 13.45 -2.07 2.02
C SER A 45 14.51 -1.07 1.55
N LEU A 46 14.17 0.21 1.58
CA LEU A 46 15.09 1.30 1.26
C LEU A 46 15.01 2.36 2.35
N ASP A 47 16.09 3.12 2.49
CA ASP A 47 16.09 4.33 3.32
C ASP A 47 14.98 5.28 2.87
N THR A 48 14.37 5.98 3.83
CA THR A 48 13.17 6.80 3.58
C THR A 48 13.44 7.98 2.65
N GLU A 49 14.64 8.57 2.66
CA GLU A 49 15.00 9.65 1.73
C GLU A 49 15.18 9.12 0.31
N VAL A 50 15.77 7.92 0.18
CA VAL A 50 15.90 7.23 -1.12
C VAL A 50 14.51 6.88 -1.67
N LEU A 51 13.62 6.34 -0.84
CA LEU A 51 12.26 6.00 -1.24
C LEU A 51 11.44 7.25 -1.62
N LEU A 52 11.66 8.37 -0.93
CA LEU A 52 11.03 9.64 -1.26
C LEU A 52 11.50 10.16 -2.63
N LYS A 53 12.80 10.04 -2.95
CA LYS A 53 13.32 10.39 -4.28
C LYS A 53 12.70 9.51 -5.37
N TRP A 54 12.63 8.20 -5.15
CA TRP A 54 11.94 7.29 -6.07
C TRP A 54 10.47 7.67 -6.26
N SER A 55 9.77 8.02 -5.19
CA SER A 55 8.38 8.45 -5.24
C SER A 55 8.20 9.71 -6.09
N LYS A 56 9.14 10.66 -5.98
CA LYS A 56 9.14 11.89 -6.81
C LYS A 56 9.46 11.60 -8.27
N LEU A 57 10.48 10.79 -8.54
CA LEU A 57 10.91 10.46 -9.91
C LEU A 57 9.84 9.70 -10.69
N LEU A 58 9.13 8.81 -10.01
CA LEU A 58 8.14 7.90 -10.60
C LEU A 58 6.69 8.39 -10.44
N GLU A 59 6.51 9.55 -9.82
CA GLU A 59 5.21 10.17 -9.50
C GLU A 59 4.26 9.16 -8.83
N TYR A 60 4.79 8.35 -7.92
CA TYR A 60 4.07 7.29 -7.25
C TYR A 60 4.36 7.31 -5.75
N ASP A 61 3.32 7.41 -4.93
CA ASP A 61 3.43 7.42 -3.47
C ASP A 61 3.67 5.99 -2.92
N PHE A 62 4.93 5.57 -2.87
CA PHE A 62 5.31 4.26 -2.34
C PHE A 62 5.02 4.10 -0.84
N PHE A 63 4.89 5.20 -0.08
CA PHE A 63 4.54 5.16 1.35
C PHE A 63 3.11 4.66 1.58
N ARG A 64 2.25 4.72 0.56
CA ARG A 64 0.91 4.11 0.62
C ARG A 64 0.94 2.63 0.87
N LEU A 65 1.93 1.92 0.35
CA LEU A 65 2.06 0.48 0.53
C LEU A 65 2.25 0.14 2.02
N TYR A 66 3.15 0.88 2.69
CA TYR A 66 3.37 0.75 4.12
C TYR A 66 2.17 1.22 4.94
N SER A 67 1.48 2.28 4.50
CA SER A 67 0.22 2.71 5.12
C SER A 67 -0.85 1.62 5.04
N GLN A 68 -0.98 0.92 3.90
CA GLN A 68 -1.90 -0.22 3.77
C GLN A 68 -1.49 -1.37 4.69
N HIS A 69 -0.19 -1.65 4.81
CA HIS A 69 0.31 -2.66 5.74
C HIS A 69 -0.14 -2.35 7.17
N LEU A 70 0.05 -1.11 7.64
CA LEU A 70 -0.40 -0.68 8.95
C LEU A 70 -1.93 -0.81 9.11
N ILE A 71 -2.70 -0.43 8.07
CA ILE A 71 -4.17 -0.54 8.10
C ILE A 71 -4.64 -1.99 8.15
N LEU A 72 -3.95 -2.93 7.49
CA LEU A 72 -4.38 -4.33 7.40
C LEU A 72 -3.89 -5.17 8.58
N TYR A 73 -2.65 -4.96 9.01
CA TYR A 73 -1.93 -5.89 9.88
C TYR A 73 -1.57 -5.33 11.28
N ALA A 74 -1.95 -4.09 11.62
CA ALA A 74 -1.71 -3.58 12.97
C ALA A 74 -2.41 -4.43 14.07
N PRO A 75 -1.85 -4.56 15.28
CA PRO A 75 -2.53 -5.25 16.39
C PRO A 75 -3.90 -4.65 16.71
N VAL A 76 -4.87 -5.47 17.11
CA VAL A 76 -6.25 -5.03 17.41
C VAL A 76 -6.27 -3.96 18.51
N GLU A 77 -5.47 -4.15 19.57
CA GLU A 77 -5.34 -3.23 20.72
C GLU A 77 -4.80 -1.84 20.32
N SER A 78 -3.82 -1.81 19.42
CA SER A 78 -3.24 -0.57 18.90
C SER A 78 -4.25 0.26 18.11
N ARG A 79 -5.22 -0.40 17.48
CA ARG A 79 -6.31 0.25 16.76
C ARG A 79 -7.38 0.77 17.70
N THR A 80 -7.78 0.03 18.73
CA THR A 80 -8.71 0.55 19.75
C THR A 80 -8.14 1.82 20.38
N TYR A 81 -6.82 1.89 20.62
CA TYR A 81 -6.14 3.11 21.08
C TYR A 81 -6.19 4.25 20.04
N VAL A 82 -5.93 4.00 18.75
CA VAL A 82 -6.05 5.04 17.69
C VAL A 82 -7.52 5.46 17.43
N TYR A 83 -8.48 4.56 17.61
CA TYR A 83 -9.91 4.81 17.37
C TYR A 83 -10.63 5.44 18.57
N SER A 84 -10.26 5.10 19.82
CA SER A 84 -10.82 5.63 21.07
C SER A 84 -10.20 6.99 21.46
N ASN A 85 -8.97 7.26 21.04
CA ASN A 85 -8.26 8.49 21.35
C ASN A 85 -8.65 9.66 20.43
N LYS A 86 -9.96 9.80 20.15
CA LYS A 86 -10.54 10.93 19.40
C LYS A 86 -10.28 12.29 20.08
N ASN A 87 -9.89 12.29 21.35
CA ASN A 87 -9.82 13.46 22.24
C ASN A 87 -8.42 13.82 22.77
N ARG A 88 -7.32 13.25 22.27
CA ARG A 88 -5.98 13.81 22.58
C ARG A 88 -5.57 14.79 21.50
N ASN A 89 -5.47 16.06 21.90
CA ASN A 89 -4.83 17.12 21.13
C ASN A 89 -3.37 16.72 20.89
N SER A 90 -3.11 16.02 19.78
CA SER A 90 -1.75 15.80 19.31
C SER A 90 -1.28 17.04 18.57
N SER A 91 -0.06 17.47 18.84
CA SER A 91 0.63 18.49 18.03
C SER A 91 1.04 17.96 16.65
N LEU A 92 0.96 16.65 16.43
CA LEU A 92 1.30 16.04 15.15
C LEU A 92 0.13 16.11 14.15
N PRO A 93 0.43 16.14 12.83
CA PRO A 93 -0.59 16.10 11.80
C PRO A 93 -1.54 14.90 11.94
N ARG A 94 -2.82 15.17 11.75
CA ARG A 94 -3.86 14.12 11.79
C ARG A 94 -4.11 13.60 10.38
N PHE A 95 -3.90 12.30 10.20
CA PHE A 95 -4.20 11.61 8.94
C PHE A 95 -5.60 11.02 8.95
N ARG A 96 -6.22 10.88 7.76
CA ARG A 96 -7.52 10.22 7.63
C ARG A 96 -7.40 8.76 8.09
N LYS A 97 -8.37 8.31 8.89
CA LYS A 97 -8.36 6.99 9.54
C LYS A 97 -8.17 5.81 8.57
N ASN A 98 -8.75 5.90 7.38
CA ASN A 98 -8.62 4.87 6.36
C ASN A 98 -8.45 5.54 4.98
N ILE A 99 -7.38 5.17 4.27
CA ILE A 99 -7.19 5.52 2.86
C ILE A 99 -7.07 4.19 2.13
N TYR A 100 -8.22 3.57 1.87
CA TYR A 100 -8.27 2.33 1.13
C TYR A 100 -8.03 2.62 -0.36
N THR A 101 -6.93 2.12 -0.90
CA THR A 101 -6.64 2.27 -2.34
C THR A 101 -7.42 1.25 -3.15
N LYS A 102 -7.55 1.48 -4.47
CA LYS A 102 -8.25 0.55 -5.36
C LYS A 102 -7.60 -0.83 -5.34
N GLU A 103 -6.28 -0.90 -5.36
CA GLU A 103 -5.51 -2.14 -5.35
C GLU A 103 -5.74 -2.97 -4.09
N MET A 104 -5.92 -2.28 -2.95
CA MET A 104 -6.25 -2.92 -1.67
C MET A 104 -7.69 -3.43 -1.67
N ILE A 105 -8.63 -2.64 -2.19
CA ILE A 105 -10.03 -3.07 -2.35
C ILE A 105 -10.09 -4.30 -3.27
N ASP A 106 -9.43 -4.25 -4.42
CA ASP A 106 -9.39 -5.34 -5.40
C ASP A 106 -8.75 -6.61 -4.81
N TYR A 107 -7.68 -6.47 -4.02
CA TYR A 107 -7.08 -7.59 -3.29
C TYR A 107 -8.08 -8.25 -2.32
N ILE A 108 -8.81 -7.46 -1.54
CA ILE A 108 -9.80 -7.97 -0.59
C ILE A 108 -10.98 -8.62 -1.31
N LEU A 109 -11.49 -7.98 -2.37
CA LEU A 109 -12.60 -8.52 -3.16
C LEU A 109 -12.20 -9.82 -3.87
N ASN A 110 -10.96 -9.94 -4.36
CA ASN A 110 -10.46 -11.17 -4.95
C ASN A 110 -10.52 -12.33 -3.95
N LYS A 111 -10.06 -12.15 -2.71
CA LYS A 111 -10.14 -13.17 -1.64
C LYS A 111 -11.57 -13.63 -1.34
N VAL A 112 -12.53 -12.71 -1.42
CA VAL A 112 -13.96 -13.02 -1.24
C VAL A 112 -14.52 -13.78 -2.45
N ASN A 113 -14.18 -13.34 -3.67
CA ASN A 113 -14.70 -13.92 -4.90
C ASN A 113 -14.13 -15.31 -5.20
N THR A 114 -12.87 -15.57 -4.84
CA THR A 114 -12.25 -16.89 -4.97
C THR A 114 -12.72 -17.88 -3.89
N GLY A 115 -13.47 -17.40 -2.88
CA GLY A 115 -13.86 -18.21 -1.73
C GLY A 115 -12.72 -18.52 -0.76
N GLU A 116 -11.53 -17.93 -0.96
CA GLU A 116 -10.38 -18.14 -0.06
C GLU A 116 -10.67 -17.65 1.36
N LEU A 117 -11.44 -16.56 1.48
CA LEU A 117 -11.92 -16.05 2.77
C LEU A 117 -13.38 -15.61 2.67
N ASN A 118 -14.17 -16.01 3.65
CA ASN A 118 -15.54 -15.54 3.79
C ASN A 118 -15.58 -14.10 4.35
N LYS A 119 -16.74 -13.44 4.25
CA LYS A 119 -16.90 -12.03 4.64
C LYS A 119 -16.57 -11.79 6.13
N SER A 120 -16.91 -12.74 7.00
CA SER A 120 -16.64 -12.64 8.44
C SER A 120 -15.14 -12.75 8.72
N GLU A 121 -14.45 -13.69 8.05
CA GLU A 121 -13.00 -13.84 8.13
C GLU A 121 -12.27 -12.61 7.61
N ILE A 122 -12.75 -11.96 6.53
CA ILE A 122 -12.19 -10.69 6.05
C ILE A 122 -12.36 -9.58 7.09
N ILE A 123 -13.56 -9.45 7.67
CA ILE A 123 -13.85 -8.44 8.69
C ILE A 123 -12.92 -8.63 9.89
N GLU A 124 -12.72 -9.86 10.34
CA GLU A 124 -11.88 -10.17 11.49
C GLU A 124 -10.38 -10.02 11.18
N ARG A 125 -9.92 -10.69 10.11
CA ARG A 125 -8.49 -10.76 9.74
C ARG A 125 -7.93 -9.42 9.31
N TYR A 126 -8.69 -8.64 8.55
CA TYR A 126 -8.24 -7.36 8.00
C TYR A 126 -8.85 -6.16 8.72
N ASN A 127 -9.71 -6.39 9.73
CA ASN A 127 -10.37 -5.35 10.51
C ASN A 127 -11.08 -4.29 9.64
N ILE A 128 -11.67 -4.75 8.52
CA ILE A 128 -12.45 -3.91 7.62
C ILE A 128 -13.86 -3.81 8.20
N PRO A 129 -14.38 -2.59 8.47
CA PRO A 129 -15.73 -2.45 9.01
C PRO A 129 -16.76 -3.15 8.10
N LYS A 130 -17.72 -3.87 8.70
CA LYS A 130 -18.78 -4.58 7.96
C LYS A 130 -19.43 -3.68 6.91
N THR A 131 -19.80 -2.46 7.29
CA THR A 131 -20.41 -1.50 6.36
C THR A 131 -19.49 -1.11 5.20
N THR A 132 -18.19 -0.99 5.43
CA THR A 132 -17.18 -0.72 4.40
C THR A 132 -17.07 -1.88 3.41
N LEU A 133 -16.90 -3.13 3.91
CA LEU A 133 -16.76 -4.31 3.06
C LEU A 133 -18.01 -4.51 2.18
N TYR A 134 -19.20 -4.38 2.77
CA TYR A 134 -20.45 -4.54 2.02
C TYR A 134 -20.63 -3.43 0.98
N LYS A 135 -20.22 -2.19 1.26
CA LYS A 135 -20.19 -1.09 0.27
C LYS A 135 -19.26 -1.42 -0.90
N TRP A 136 -18.08 -2.00 -0.66
CA TRP A 136 -17.17 -2.41 -1.73
C TRP A 136 -17.78 -3.51 -2.59
N ILE A 137 -18.31 -4.57 -1.96
CA ILE A 137 -18.94 -5.67 -2.68
C ILE A 137 -20.09 -5.14 -3.55
N SER A 138 -20.95 -4.28 -3.01
CA SER A 138 -22.06 -3.69 -3.78
C SER A 138 -21.58 -2.80 -4.92
N LYS A 139 -20.55 -1.98 -4.68
CA LYS A 139 -20.04 -1.03 -5.68
C LYS A 139 -19.34 -1.74 -6.84
N TYR A 140 -18.62 -2.82 -6.56
CA TYR A 140 -17.76 -3.49 -7.54
C TYR A 140 -18.31 -4.81 -8.07
N LYS A 141 -19.46 -5.29 -7.56
CA LYS A 141 -20.17 -6.48 -8.11
C LYS A 141 -20.61 -6.30 -9.57
N ASN A 142 -20.93 -5.08 -9.98
CA ASN A 142 -21.46 -4.78 -11.33
C ASN A 142 -20.36 -4.47 -12.37
N THR A 143 -19.08 -4.50 -11.96
CA THR A 143 -17.94 -4.21 -12.86
C THR A 143 -17.22 -5.47 -13.34
N SER A 144 -17.64 -6.66 -12.90
CA SER A 144 -17.04 -7.94 -13.31
C SER A 144 -17.77 -8.59 -14.50
N THR A 145 -18.58 -7.83 -15.24
CA THR A 145 -19.42 -8.34 -16.35
C THR A 145 -19.12 -7.69 -17.71
N ASN A 146 -18.00 -6.97 -17.87
CA ASN A 146 -17.53 -6.47 -19.17
C ASN A 146 -16.07 -6.83 -19.39
#